data_AF-A0A9D8T380-F1
#
_entry.id   AF-A0A9D8T380-F1
#
_cell.length_a   1.000
_cell.length_b   1.000
_cell.length_c   1.000
_cell.angle_alpha   90.00
_cell.angle_beta   90.00
_cell.angle_gamma   90.00
#
_symmetry.space_group_name_H-M   'P 1'
#
loop_
_entity.id
_entity.type
_entity.pdbx_description
1 polymer ?
#
loop_
_entity_poly.entity_id
_entity_poly.type
_entity_poly.pdbx_seq_one_letter_code
_entity_poly.pdbx_strand_id
1 'polypeptide(L)' 'SMSVRQIMKSACIINTVPDARKAYAVRITIEGELCPAHPASVIRLHPDCHTFCDKDSAADLSPLAKDLCSK' A
#
# COMPACT_ATOMS: atom_id res chain seq x y z
N SER A 1 -19.66 2.88 0.09
CA SER A 1 -18.20 2.69 0.30
C SER A 1 -17.82 3.23 1.69
N MET A 2 -16.67 2.84 2.22
CA MET A 2 -16.13 3.38 3.49
C MET A 2 -15.20 4.56 3.23
N SER A 3 -15.16 5.52 4.15
CA SER A 3 -14.17 6.60 4.11
C SER A 3 -12.82 6.14 4.67
N VAL A 4 -11.74 6.83 4.30
CA VAL A 4 -10.40 6.62 4.86
C VAL A 4 -10.41 6.60 6.38
N ARG A 5 -11.10 7.56 7.01
CA ARG A 5 -11.22 7.64 8.47
C ARG A 5 -11.86 6.39 9.08
N GLN A 6 -12.82 5.75 8.41
CA GLN A 6 -13.44 4.53 8.93
C GLN A 6 -12.54 3.31 8.73
N ILE A 7 -11.84 3.22 7.60
CA ILE A 7 -10.87 2.14 7.34
C ILE A 7 -9.78 2.15 8.41
N MET A 8 -9.24 3.32 8.74
CA MET A 8 -8.17 3.51 9.74
C MET A 8 -8.58 3.26 11.21
N LYS A 9 -9.85 2.93 11.47
CA LYS A 9 -10.31 2.49 12.82
C LYS A 9 -10.25 0.98 13.00
N SER A 10 -9.99 0.23 11.94
CA SER A 10 -9.90 -1.23 12.01
C SER A 10 -8.77 -1.62 12.95
N ALA A 11 -8.91 -2.76 13.67
CA ALA A 11 -7.80 -3.22 14.51
C ALA A 11 -6.59 -3.64 13.68
N CYS A 12 -6.83 -4.21 12.49
CA CYS A 12 -5.83 -4.65 11.53
C CYS A 12 -6.34 -4.36 10.11
N ILE A 13 -5.44 -3.99 9.19
CA ILE A 13 -5.73 -3.82 7.77
C ILE A 13 -4.97 -4.88 6.97
N ILE A 14 -5.72 -5.71 6.22
CA ILE A 14 -5.17 -6.63 5.24
C ILE A 14 -5.45 -6.08 3.85
N ASN A 15 -4.42 -5.57 3.18
CA ASN A 15 -4.52 -4.91 1.88
C ASN A 15 -3.90 -5.78 0.77
N THR A 16 -4.73 -6.49 0.01
CA THR A 16 -4.27 -7.33 -1.10
C THR A 16 -4.38 -6.60 -2.43
N VAL A 17 -3.27 -6.47 -3.16
CA VAL A 17 -3.21 -5.68 -4.39
C VAL A 17 -2.53 -6.52 -5.49
N PRO A 18 -3.27 -7.39 -6.20
CA PRO A 18 -2.72 -8.13 -7.35
C PRO A 18 -2.78 -7.33 -8.64
N ASP A 19 -2.15 -7.83 -9.71
CA ASP A 19 -2.20 -7.36 -11.11
C ASP A 19 -1.35 -6.10 -11.41
N ALA A 20 -0.61 -6.17 -12.52
CA ALA A 20 0.28 -5.13 -13.06
C ALA A 20 -0.37 -3.75 -13.17
N ARG A 21 -1.68 -3.69 -13.46
CA ARG A 21 -2.41 -2.41 -13.62
C ARG A 21 -2.43 -1.56 -12.34
N LYS A 22 -2.06 -2.14 -11.20
CA LYS A 22 -1.98 -1.46 -9.91
C LYS A 22 -0.55 -1.06 -9.51
N ALA A 23 0.47 -1.38 -10.31
CA ALA A 23 1.87 -1.15 -9.96
C ALA A 23 2.18 0.29 -9.56
N TYR A 24 1.70 1.26 -10.35
CA TYR A 24 1.84 2.67 -10.04
C TYR A 24 1.18 3.07 -8.72
N ALA A 25 -0.02 2.53 -8.44
CA ALA A 25 -0.74 2.81 -7.20
C ALA A 25 -0.04 2.21 -5.97
N VAL A 26 0.52 1.00 -6.10
CA VAL A 26 1.35 0.36 -5.07
C VAL A 26 2.57 1.22 -4.78
N ARG A 27 3.30 1.64 -5.81
CA ARG A 27 4.48 2.50 -5.67
C ARG A 27 4.16 3.79 -4.93
N ILE A 28 3.11 4.51 -5.33
CA ILE A 28 2.72 5.75 -4.64
C ILE A 28 2.27 5.47 -3.20
N THR A 29 1.54 4.39 -2.96
CA THR A 29 1.05 4.05 -1.62
C THR A 29 2.21 3.82 -0.65
N ILE A 30 3.28 3.16 -1.10
CA ILE A 30 4.41 2.75 -0.27
C ILE A 30 5.49 3.85 -0.22
N GLU A 31 5.82 4.46 -1.36
CA GLU A 31 6.99 5.34 -1.53
C GLU A 31 6.62 6.81 -1.77
N GLY A 32 5.36 7.10 -2.10
CA GLY A 32 4.89 8.45 -2.43
C GLY A 32 4.65 9.33 -1.21
N GLU A 33 4.27 10.57 -1.44
CA GLU A 33 3.91 11.53 -0.39
C GLU A 33 2.60 11.14 0.31
N LEU A 34 2.51 11.39 1.64
CA LEU A 34 1.23 11.34 2.35
C LEU A 34 0.40 12.59 2.05
N CYS A 35 -0.50 12.50 1.08
CA CYS A 35 -1.37 13.62 0.72
C CYS A 35 -2.78 13.15 0.29
N PRO A 36 -3.79 14.04 0.32
CA PRO A 36 -5.17 13.70 -0.02
C PRO A 36 -5.37 13.19 -1.45
N ALA A 37 -4.47 13.52 -2.39
CA ALA A 37 -4.50 13.00 -3.75
C ALA A 37 -4.19 11.48 -3.81
N HIS A 38 -3.54 10.94 -2.77
CA HIS A 38 -3.14 9.54 -2.67
C HIS A 38 -3.66 8.92 -1.36
N PRO A 39 -4.98 8.71 -1.23
CA PRO A 39 -5.61 8.33 0.04
C PRO A 39 -5.11 6.99 0.60
N ALA A 40 -4.73 6.05 -0.27
CA ALA A 40 -4.19 4.75 0.16
C ALA A 40 -2.88 4.89 0.95
N SER A 41 -2.11 5.96 0.71
CA SER A 41 -0.80 6.18 1.32
C SER A 41 -0.83 6.34 2.85
N VAL A 42 -2.00 6.65 3.42
CA VAL A 42 -2.21 6.81 4.87
C VAL A 42 -2.17 5.49 5.65
N ILE A 43 -2.38 4.35 4.99
CA ILE A 43 -2.32 3.04 5.66
C ILE A 43 -0.93 2.74 6.23
N ARG A 44 0.12 3.41 5.72
CA ARG A 44 1.48 3.39 6.28
C ARG A 44 1.56 3.89 7.73
N LEU A 45 0.58 4.69 8.16
CA LEU A 45 0.47 5.19 9.54
C LEU A 45 -0.35 4.27 10.45
N HIS A 46 -0.98 3.23 9.89
CA HIS A 46 -1.76 2.30 10.69
C HIS A 46 -0.81 1.40 11.49
N PRO A 47 -1.02 1.21 12.81
CA PRO A 47 -0.10 0.43 13.64
C PRO A 47 -0.05 -1.06 13.26
N ASP A 48 -1.09 -1.58 12.62
CA ASP A 48 -1.20 -2.97 12.19
C ASP A 48 -1.78 -3.04 10.76
N CYS A 49 -0.91 -2.95 9.75
CA CYS A 49 -1.32 -3.00 8.35
C CYS A 49 -0.35 -3.88 7.54
N HIS A 50 -0.91 -4.89 6.90
CA HIS A 50 -0.18 -5.82 6.04
C HIS A 50 -0.63 -5.65 4.60
N THR A 51 0.31 -5.31 3.71
CA THR A 51 0.04 -5.19 2.27
C THR A 51 0.67 -6.38 1.54
N PHE A 52 -0.14 -7.08 0.75
CA PHE A 52 0.27 -8.22 -0.04
C PHE A 52 0.16 -7.88 -1.52
N CYS A 53 1.30 -7.91 -2.22
CA CYS A 53 1.41 -7.65 -3.64
C CYS A 53 1.95 -8.89 -4.35
N ASP A 54 1.52 -9.11 -5.59
CA ASP A 54 2.18 -10.07 -6.46
C ASP A 54 3.39 -9.41 -7.15
N LYS A 55 4.14 -10.18 -7.93
CA LYS A 55 5.32 -9.66 -8.63
C LYS A 55 4.97 -8.52 -9.59
N ASP A 56 3.79 -8.61 -10.22
CA ASP A 56 3.36 -7.69 -11.24
C ASP A 56 2.91 -6.35 -10.64
N SER A 57 2.15 -6.37 -9.55
CA SER A 57 1.75 -5.16 -8.83
C SER A 57 2.87 -4.54 -8.00
N ALA A 58 3.93 -5.29 -7.69
CA ALA A 58 5.16 -4.76 -7.10
C ALA A 58 6.16 -4.24 -8.14
N ALA A 59 5.89 -4.35 -9.45
CA ALA A 59 6.87 -4.10 -10.51
C ALA A 59 7.51 -2.70 -10.44
N ASP A 60 6.74 -1.69 -10.05
CA ASP A 60 7.18 -0.29 -10.00
C ASP A 60 7.91 0.10 -8.71
N LEU A 61 7.96 -0.78 -7.69
CA LEU A 61 8.66 -0.47 -6.43
C LEU A 61 10.17 -0.37 -6.64
N SER A 62 10.80 0.50 -5.84
CA SER A 62 12.25 0.62 -5.74
C SER A 62 12.89 -0.71 -5.31
N PRO A 63 14.14 -0.98 -5.71
CA PRO A 63 14.85 -2.19 -5.28
C PRO A 63 14.88 -2.33 -3.75
N LEU A 64 15.13 -1.23 -3.03
CA LEU A 64 15.15 -1.22 -1.57
C LEU A 64 13.82 -1.67 -0.95
N ALA A 65 12.69 -1.18 -1.47
CA ALA A 65 11.38 -1.58 -0.98
C ALA A 65 11.08 -3.06 -1.25
N LYS A 66 11.46 -3.56 -2.43
CA LYS A 66 11.32 -4.98 -2.78
C LYS A 66 12.18 -5.89 -1.87
N ASP A 67 13.39 -5.46 -1.55
CA ASP A 67 14.33 -6.23 -0.71
C ASP A 67 13.87 -6.28 0.75
N LEU A 68 13.29 -5.20 1.27
CA LEU A 68 12.75 -5.15 2.63
C LEU A 68 11.47 -5.98 2.78
N CYS A 69 10.68 -6.12 1.71
CA CYS A 69 9.40 -6.84 1.72
C CYS A 69 9.49 -8.31 1.29
N SER A 70 10.65 -8.80 0.85
CA SER A 70 10.86 -10.18 0.38
C SER A 70 11.41 -11.14 1.46
N LYS A 71 11.49 -10.69 2.71
CA LYS A 71 11.80 -11.51 3.90
C LYS A 71 10.56 -11.68 4.75
#